data_AF-A0A2K8MKD0-F1
#
_entry.id   AF-A0A2K8MKD0-F1
#
_cell.length_a   1.000
_cell.length_b   1.000
_cell.length_c   1.000
_cell.angle_alpha   90.00
_cell.angle_beta   90.00
_cell.angle_gamma   90.00
#
_symmetry.space_group_name_H-M   'P 1'
#
loop_
_entity.id
_entity.type
_entity.pdbx_description
1 polymer ?
#
loop_
_entity_poly.entity_id
_entity_poly.type
_entity_poly.pdbx_seq_one_letter_code
_entity_poly.pdbx_strand_id
1 'polypeptide(L)'
;MTMTTASATALVPTMSASKYLQQLCKHWEHNLEVEFTPENGTVIFPKDARGANHPGDAVATFNVAETGLEVRIDASSDEQLEGLKGAVARHLDRFAFREAPLAFDWQ
;
A
#
# COMPACT_ATOMS: atom_id res chain seq x y z
N MET A 1 12.86 19.59 14.21
CA MET A 1 13.14 18.61 13.13
C MET A 1 11.93 18.65 12.22
N THR A 2 12.08 19.16 11.00
CA THR A 2 11.00 19.13 9.99
C THR A 2 10.79 17.67 9.61
N MET A 3 9.63 17.10 9.94
CA MET A 3 9.27 15.76 9.47
C MET A 3 9.16 15.85 7.95
N THR A 4 10.08 15.21 7.22
CA THR A 4 9.98 15.09 5.77
C THR A 4 8.86 14.09 5.47
N THR A 5 7.70 14.59 5.10
CA THR A 5 6.62 13.75 4.59
C THR A 5 7.01 13.32 3.18
N ALA A 6 7.30 12.02 2.99
CA ALA A 6 7.62 11.43 1.70
C ALA A 6 6.41 10.65 1.21
N SER A 7 5.97 10.89 -0.03
CA SER A 7 4.84 10.17 -0.61
C SER A 7 5.19 9.59 -1.97
N ALA A 8 4.49 8.53 -2.34
CA ALA A 8 4.57 7.97 -3.69
C ALA A 8 3.19 7.48 -4.14
N THR A 9 2.93 7.55 -5.44
CA THR A 9 1.72 7.01 -6.05
C THR A 9 2.06 6.11 -7.23
N ALA A 10 1.33 5.01 -7.42
CA ALA A 10 1.44 4.14 -8.57
C ALA A 10 0.05 3.68 -9.04
N LEU A 11 -0.14 3.60 -10.36
CA LEU A 11 -1.31 2.97 -10.96
C LEU A 11 -0.91 1.56 -11.41
N VAL A 12 -1.50 0.55 -10.79
CA VAL A 12 -1.21 -0.86 -11.06
C VAL A 12 -2.22 -1.41 -12.06
N PRO A 13 -1.86 -1.69 -13.32
CA PRO A 13 -2.82 -2.11 -14.34
C PRO A 13 -3.34 -3.52 -14.03
N THR A 14 -4.63 -3.64 -13.72
CA THR A 14 -5.29 -4.94 -13.49
C THR A 14 -6.80 -4.80 -13.53
N MET A 15 -7.49 -5.78 -14.11
CA MET A 15 -8.96 -5.86 -14.09
C MET A 15 -9.49 -6.40 -12.75
N SER A 16 -8.61 -6.89 -11.88
CA SER A 16 -8.95 -7.50 -10.60
C SER A 16 -8.71 -6.56 -9.40
N ALA A 17 -8.65 -5.25 -9.64
CA ALA A 17 -8.28 -4.23 -8.64
C ALA A 17 -9.08 -4.35 -7.34
N SER A 18 -10.42 -4.38 -7.42
CA SER A 18 -11.30 -4.54 -6.25
C SER A 18 -11.01 -5.82 -5.46
N LYS A 19 -10.73 -6.92 -6.16
CA LYS A 19 -10.45 -8.21 -5.53
C LYS A 19 -9.11 -8.18 -4.80
N TYR A 20 -8.06 -7.63 -5.43
CA TYR A 20 -6.73 -7.56 -4.82
C TYR A 20 -6.69 -6.57 -3.67
N LEU A 21 -7.36 -5.42 -3.78
CA LEU A 21 -7.56 -4.49 -2.67
C LEU A 21 -8.17 -5.20 -1.45
N GLN A 22 -9.30 -5.88 -1.64
CA GLN A 22 -9.98 -6.55 -0.52
C GLN A 22 -9.13 -7.68 0.08
N GLN A 23 -8.40 -8.45 -0.72
CA GLN A 23 -7.50 -9.50 -0.20
C GLN A 23 -6.32 -8.92 0.59
N LEU A 24 -5.75 -7.82 0.10
CA LEU A 24 -4.67 -7.10 0.75
C LEU A 24 -5.11 -6.51 2.09
N CYS A 25 -6.22 -5.78 2.09
CA CYS A 25 -6.80 -5.21 3.30
C CYS A 25 -7.14 -6.29 4.34
N LYS A 26 -7.76 -7.39 3.92
CA LYS A 26 -8.06 -8.53 4.81
C LYS A 26 -6.83 -9.23 5.38
N HIS A 27 -5.72 -9.20 4.65
CA HIS A 27 -4.48 -9.76 5.16
C HIS A 27 -3.85 -8.88 6.24
N TRP A 28 -3.98 -7.56 6.08
CA TRP A 28 -3.37 -6.59 6.98
C TRP A 28 -4.21 -6.23 8.20
N GLU A 29 -5.55 -6.35 8.14
CA GLU A 29 -6.44 -6.10 9.29
C GLU A 29 -6.11 -6.96 10.52
N HIS A 30 -5.36 -8.06 10.33
CA HIS A 30 -4.90 -8.92 11.42
C HIS A 30 -3.87 -8.25 12.33
N ASN A 31 -3.08 -7.30 11.82
CA ASN A 31 -1.96 -6.69 12.55
C ASN A 31 -1.94 -5.16 12.48
N LEU A 32 -2.76 -4.56 11.61
CA LEU A 32 -2.77 -3.14 11.29
C LEU A 32 -4.20 -2.62 11.35
N GLU A 33 -4.34 -1.30 11.55
CA GLU A 33 -5.62 -0.64 11.40
C GLU A 33 -5.92 -0.49 9.90
N VAL A 34 -7.04 -1.09 9.47
CA VAL A 34 -7.45 -1.14 8.07
C VAL A 34 -8.92 -0.82 7.95
N GLU A 35 -9.25 0.08 7.03
CA GLU A 35 -10.62 0.38 6.62
C GLU A 35 -10.73 0.14 5.12
N PHE A 36 -11.71 -0.63 4.66
CA PHE A 36 -11.87 -0.86 3.22
C PHE A 36 -13.31 -1.12 2.80
N THR A 37 -13.57 -0.78 1.55
CA THR A 37 -14.75 -1.11 0.75
C THR A 37 -14.29 -1.87 -0.49
N PRO A 38 -15.21 -2.33 -1.36
CA PRO A 38 -14.83 -2.90 -2.65
C PRO A 38 -14.13 -1.91 -3.59
N GLU A 39 -14.22 -0.60 -3.35
CA GLU A 39 -13.75 0.46 -4.25
C GLU A 39 -12.55 1.22 -3.69
N ASN A 40 -12.36 1.22 -2.37
CA ASN A 40 -11.32 2.01 -1.71
C ASN A 40 -10.86 1.35 -0.41
N GLY A 41 -9.59 1.51 -0.05
CA GLY A 41 -9.00 0.93 1.14
C GLY A 41 -7.92 1.82 1.72
N THR A 42 -7.86 1.92 3.04
CA THR A 42 -6.88 2.70 3.79
C THR A 42 -6.27 1.81 4.86
N VAL A 43 -4.94 1.84 4.94
CA VAL A 43 -4.15 1.02 5.87
C VAL A 43 -3.18 1.92 6.60
N ILE A 44 -3.22 1.88 7.93
CA ILE A 44 -2.29 2.64 8.77
C ILE A 44 -1.16 1.73 9.21
N PHE A 45 0.06 2.15 8.87
CA PHE A 45 1.31 1.50 9.27
C PHE A 45 1.91 2.28 10.44
N PRO A 46 1.84 1.74 11.67
CA PRO A 46 2.40 2.42 12.82
C PRO A 46 3.91 2.60 12.67
N LYS A 47 4.45 3.67 13.23
CA LYS A 47 5.88 4.01 13.15
C LYS A 47 6.81 2.93 13.72
N ASP A 48 6.28 2.09 14.60
CA ASP A 48 6.95 0.96 15.24
C ASP A 48 6.54 -0.42 14.68
N ALA A 49 5.87 -0.43 13.51
CA ALA A 49 5.51 -1.66 12.82
C ALA A 49 6.72 -2.60 12.65
N ARG A 50 6.57 -3.85 13.10
CA ARG A 50 7.61 -4.89 13.05
C ARG A 50 8.95 -4.51 13.70
N GLY A 51 8.93 -3.66 14.73
CA GLY A 51 10.14 -3.26 15.45
C GLY A 51 10.94 -2.15 14.75
N ALA A 52 10.35 -1.50 13.75
CA ALA A 52 10.89 -0.27 13.19
C ALA A 52 10.83 0.89 14.20
N ASN A 53 11.47 2.01 13.90
CA ASN A 53 11.35 3.24 14.69
C ASN A 53 11.34 4.44 13.75
N HIS A 54 10.29 4.55 12.95
CA HIS A 54 10.11 5.65 12.02
C HIS A 54 9.70 6.94 12.77
N PRO A 55 9.87 8.12 12.14
CA PRO A 55 9.47 9.40 12.73
C PRO A 55 7.98 9.53 13.03
N GLY A 56 7.13 8.83 12.28
CA GLY A 56 5.67 8.83 12.42
C GLY A 56 5.01 7.68 11.66
N ASP A 57 3.70 7.61 11.79
CA ASP A 57 2.89 6.60 11.12
C ASP A 57 2.84 6.89 9.61
N ALA A 58 2.68 5.85 8.83
CA ALA A 58 2.46 5.95 7.39
C ALA A 58 1.05 5.45 7.05
N VAL A 59 0.52 5.96 5.95
CA VAL A 59 -0.79 5.59 5.45
C VAL A 59 -0.64 5.10 4.02
N ALA A 60 -1.20 3.94 3.72
CA ALA A 60 -1.36 3.48 2.35
C ALA A 60 -2.84 3.52 1.98
N THR A 61 -3.14 4.19 0.87
CA THR A 61 -4.48 4.29 0.32
C THR A 61 -4.54 3.58 -1.03
N PHE A 62 -5.62 2.85 -1.24
CA PHE A 62 -5.89 2.05 -2.42
C PHE A 62 -7.22 2.51 -3.00
N ASN A 63 -7.28 2.81 -4.29
CA ASN A 63 -8.51 3.16 -4.98
C ASN A 63 -8.64 2.33 -6.25
N VAL A 64 -9.82 1.77 -6.48
CA VAL A 64 -10.14 1.07 -7.72
C VAL A 64 -10.40 2.10 -8.80
N ALA A 65 -9.55 2.10 -9.82
CA ALA A 65 -9.72 2.91 -11.02
C ALA A 65 -10.22 2.04 -12.18
N GLU A 66 -10.70 2.68 -13.24
CA GLU A 66 -11.18 1.98 -14.44
C GLU A 66 -10.10 1.10 -15.09
N THR A 67 -8.85 1.52 -15.01
CA THR A 67 -7.70 0.86 -15.65
C THR A 67 -6.85 0.03 -14.69
N GLY A 68 -7.17 -0.01 -13.39
CA GLY A 68 -6.29 -0.65 -12.41
C GLY A 68 -6.57 -0.32 -10.95
N LEU A 69 -5.58 -0.61 -10.12
CA LEU A 69 -5.56 -0.26 -8.71
C LEU A 69 -4.60 0.92 -8.50
N GLU A 70 -5.13 2.08 -8.15
CA GLU A 70 -4.31 3.20 -7.70
C GLU A 70 -3.85 2.94 -6.28
N VAL A 71 -2.55 3.12 -6.05
CA VAL A 71 -1.90 2.95 -4.76
C VAL A 71 -1.19 4.24 -4.43
N ARG A 72 -1.48 4.79 -3.26
CA ARG A 72 -0.79 5.94 -2.69
C ARG A 72 -0.21 5.56 -1.34
N ILE A 73 1.02 5.99 -1.08
CA ILE A 73 1.68 5.82 0.20
C ILE A 73 2.11 7.20 0.67
N ASP A 74 1.68 7.61 1.85
CA ASP A 74 2.16 8.79 2.54
C ASP A 74 2.93 8.32 3.78
N ALA A 75 4.24 8.54 3.79
CA ALA A 75 5.16 8.08 4.82
C ALA A 75 5.85 9.25 5.53
N SER A 76 6.39 8.98 6.71
CA SER A 76 7.09 9.96 7.55
C SER A 76 8.58 10.08 7.25
N SER A 77 9.11 9.24 6.35
CA SER A 77 10.51 9.24 5.89
C SER A 77 10.67 8.44 4.59
N ASP A 78 11.70 8.73 3.80
CA ASP A 78 12.04 7.96 2.59
C ASP A 78 12.33 6.48 2.87
N GLU A 79 12.98 6.15 3.99
CA GLU A 79 13.23 4.74 4.36
C GLU A 79 11.92 3.98 4.57
N GLN A 80 10.96 4.60 5.27
CA GLN A 80 9.62 4.03 5.46
C GLN A 80 8.89 3.91 4.12
N LEU A 81 9.00 4.92 3.25
CA LEU A 81 8.37 4.91 1.93
C LEU A 81 8.89 3.76 1.06
N GLU A 82 10.21 3.60 0.93
CA GLU A 82 10.83 2.53 0.14
C GLU A 82 10.50 1.14 0.69
N GLY A 83 10.50 0.99 2.02
CA GLY A 83 10.06 -0.24 2.68
C GLY A 83 8.60 -0.57 2.39
N LEU A 84 7.72 0.44 2.39
CA LEU A 84 6.30 0.27 2.10
C LEU A 84 6.03 0.00 0.62
N LYS A 85 6.72 0.64 -0.33
CA LYS A 85 6.62 0.32 -1.77
C LYS A 85 6.90 -1.16 -2.01
N GLY A 86 8.02 -1.66 -1.48
CA GLY A 86 8.36 -3.08 -1.56
C GLY A 86 7.35 -3.97 -0.84
N ALA A 87 6.81 -3.51 0.30
CA ALA A 87 5.81 -4.25 1.05
C ALA A 87 4.48 -4.35 0.30
N VAL A 88 4.00 -3.29 -0.34
CA VAL A 88 2.78 -3.32 -1.13
C VAL A 88 2.94 -4.22 -2.34
N ALA A 89 4.02 -4.04 -3.11
CA ALA A 89 4.27 -4.81 -4.33
C ALA A 89 4.31 -6.32 -4.08
N ARG A 90 5.06 -6.79 -3.08
CA ARG A 90 5.16 -8.23 -2.76
C ARG A 90 3.82 -8.86 -2.36
N HIS A 91 2.95 -8.13 -1.66
CA HIS A 91 1.68 -8.68 -1.21
C HIS A 91 0.67 -8.70 -2.35
N LEU A 92 0.60 -7.62 -3.14
CA LEU A 92 -0.24 -7.59 -4.33
C LEU A 92 0.16 -8.68 -5.34
N ASP A 93 1.45 -8.86 -5.62
CA ASP A 93 1.93 -9.95 -6.50
C ASP A 93 1.57 -11.34 -5.96
N ARG A 94 1.59 -11.52 -4.64
CA ARG A 94 1.21 -12.78 -4.00
C ARG A 94 -0.27 -13.10 -4.23
N PHE A 95 -1.15 -12.10 -4.18
CA PHE A 95 -2.58 -12.26 -4.46
C PHE A 95 -2.86 -12.37 -5.95
N ALA A 96 -2.13 -11.61 -6.76
CA ALA A 96 -2.19 -11.59 -8.20
C ALA A 96 -1.27 -12.63 -8.86
N PHE A 97 -1.06 -13.79 -8.24
CA PHE A 97 -0.08 -14.80 -8.69
C PHE A 97 -0.21 -15.26 -10.15
N ARG A 98 -1.36 -15.01 -10.80
CA ARG A 98 -1.62 -15.31 -12.22
C ARG A 98 -1.24 -14.17 -13.17
N GLU A 99 -1.17 -12.94 -12.67
CA GLU A 99 -0.84 -11.71 -13.40
C GLU A 99 0.54 -11.16 -12.99
N ALA A 100 1.10 -11.64 -11.88
CA ALA A 100 2.36 -11.17 -11.33
C ALA A 100 3.55 -11.46 -12.28
N PRO A 101 4.58 -10.59 -12.29
CA PRO A 101 4.69 -9.37 -11.48
C PRO A 101 3.83 -8.23 -12.05
N LEU A 102 3.08 -7.57 -11.18
CA LEU A 102 2.32 -6.38 -11.55
C LEU A 102 3.28 -5.19 -11.76
N ALA A 103 2.91 -4.29 -12.66
CA ALA A 103 3.71 -3.08 -12.92
C ALA A 103 3.39 -2.00 -11.87
N PHE A 104 4.41 -1.58 -11.12
CA PHE A 104 4.35 -0.47 -10.17
C PHE A 104 5.26 0.67 -10.65
N ASP A 105 4.72 1.60 -11.42
CA ASP A 105 5.42 2.81 -11.84
C ASP A 105 5.23 3.90 -10.78
N TRP A 106 6.06 3.85 -9.73
CA TRP A 106 5.99 4.80 -8.61
C TRP A 106 6.46 6.19 -9.02
N GLN A 107 5.62 7.19 -8.74
CA GLN A 107 5.87 8.63 -8.92
C GLN A 107 5.97 9.33 -7.58
#